data_AF-A0A3E4EF25-F1
#
_entry.id   AF-A0A3E4EF25-F1
#
_cell.length_a   1.000
_cell.length_b   1.000
_cell.length_c   1.000
_cell.angle_alpha   90.00
_cell.angle_beta   90.00
_cell.angle_gamma   90.00
#
_symmetry.space_group_name_H-M   'P 1'
#
loop_
_entity.id
_entity.type
_entity.pdbx_description
1 polymer ?
#
loop_
_entity_poly.entity_id
_entity_poly.type
_entity_poly.pdbx_seq_one_letter_code
_entity_poly.pdbx_strand_id
1 'polypeptide(L)' 'MELKKILIITSSVDETVSYIMKKYSEIVDFFRVDVDKFSEYRFCIGNSGWSISDKYSTIDSKSIYSIY' A
#
# COMPACT_ATOMS: atom_id res chain seq x y z
N MET A 1 -2.56 19.24 -6.70
CA MET A 1 -3.58 18.17 -6.78
C MET A 1 -3.08 17.06 -5.88
N GLU A 2 -3.90 16.55 -4.96
CA GLU A 2 -3.50 15.48 -4.05
C GLU A 2 -3.33 14.16 -4.82
N LEU A 3 -2.27 13.39 -4.53
CA LEU A 3 -2.02 12.12 -5.20
C LEU A 3 -3.04 11.09 -4.73
N LYS A 4 -3.54 10.26 -5.64
CA LYS A 4 -4.41 9.14 -5.27
C LYS A 4 -3.59 8.07 -4.56
N LYS A 5 -4.04 7.64 -3.39
CA LYS A 5 -3.38 6.60 -2.61
C LYS A 5 -3.88 5.22 -3.03
N ILE A 6 -2.99 4.35 -3.48
CA ILE A 6 -3.31 3.00 -3.94
C ILE A 6 -2.58 1.98 -3.06
N LEU A 7 -3.33 1.03 -2.51
CA LEU A 7 -2.78 -0.14 -1.83
C LEU A 7 -2.51 -1.24 -2.86
N ILE A 8 -1.29 -1.76 -2.88
CA ILE A 8 -0.94 -2.96 -3.66
C ILE A 8 -0.47 -4.05 -2.71
N ILE A 9 -1.02 -5.26 -2.83
CA ILE A 9 -0.63 -6.45 -2.07
C ILE A 9 0.07 -7.42 -3.01
N THR A 10 1.38 -7.60 -2.88
CA THR A 10 2.15 -8.47 -3.77
C THR A 10 3.38 -9.07 -3.08
N SER A 11 4.09 -9.99 -3.73
CA SER A 11 5.37 -10.57 -3.26
C SER A 11 6.56 -9.72 -3.68
N SER A 12 7.74 -9.89 -3.07
CA SER A 12 8.97 -9.14 -3.36
C SER A 12 9.37 -9.18 -4.84
N VAL A 13 9.11 -10.31 -5.52
CA VAL A 13 9.58 -10.60 -6.90
C VAL A 13 8.63 -10.14 -8.00
N ASP A 14 7.53 -9.45 -7.66
CA ASP A 14 6.62 -8.91 -8.66
C ASP A 14 7.22 -7.68 -9.36
N GLU A 15 7.96 -7.95 -10.44
CA GLU A 15 8.58 -6.95 -11.30
C GLU A 15 7.54 -6.10 -12.04
N THR A 16 6.34 -6.62 -12.28
CA THR A 16 5.27 -5.86 -12.95
C THR A 16 4.78 -4.75 -12.03
N VAL A 17 4.47 -5.07 -10.78
CA VAL A 17 4.11 -4.07 -9.76
C VAL A 17 5.26 -3.10 -9.54
N SER A 18 6.49 -3.60 -9.43
CA SER A 18 7.67 -2.75 -9.21
C SER A 18 7.85 -1.75 -10.36
N TYR A 19 7.68 -2.18 -11.61
CA TYR A 19 7.70 -1.31 -12.78
C TYR A 19 6.55 -0.29 -12.77
N ILE A 20 5.32 -0.70 -12.46
CA ILE A 20 4.15 0.20 -12.41
C ILE A 20 4.35 1.28 -11.33
N MET A 21 4.76 0.89 -10.12
CA MET A 21 5.02 1.82 -9.02
C MET A 21 6.07 2.86 -9.41
N LYS A 22 7.17 2.43 -10.05
CA LYS A 22 8.23 3.32 -10.53
C LYS A 22 7.75 4.22 -11.66
N LYS A 23 6.96 3.71 -12.60
CA LYS A 23 6.49 4.46 -13.77
C LYS A 23 5.49 5.57 -13.41
N TYR A 24 4.68 5.37 -12.38
CA TYR A 24 3.60 6.28 -12.00
C TYR A 24 3.84 7.00 -10.65
N SER A 25 5.06 6.96 -10.11
CA SER A 25 5.40 7.53 -8.80
C SER A 25 5.18 9.04 -8.68
N GLU A 26 5.14 9.78 -9.79
CA GLU A 26 4.91 11.23 -9.79
C GLU A 26 3.42 11.60 -9.69
N ILE A 27 2.51 10.65 -9.96
CA ILE A 27 1.06 10.93 -10.04
C ILE A 27 0.20 9.99 -9.16
N VAL A 28 0.80 9.00 -8.52
CA VAL A 28 0.15 8.07 -7.60
C VAL A 28 1.01 7.87 -6.35
N ASP A 29 0.37 7.82 -5.18
CA ASP A 29 0.99 7.44 -3.92
C ASP A 29 0.73 5.95 -3.66
N PHE A 30 1.74 5.11 -3.85
CA PHE A 30 1.61 3.66 -3.68
C PHE A 30 2.03 3.23 -2.29
N PHE A 31 1.18 2.47 -1.60
CA PHE A 31 1.53 1.71 -0.42
C PHE A 31 1.56 0.22 -0.78
N ARG A 32 2.74 -0.40 -0.72
CA ARG A 32 2.90 -1.84 -1.01
C ARG A 32 2.97 -2.64 0.29
N VAL A 33 2.07 -3.62 0.41
CA VAL A 33 2.22 -4.74 1.34
C VAL A 33 2.97 -5.83 0.62
N ASP A 34 4.22 -6.04 1.01
CA ASP A 34 5.06 -7.14 0.54
C ASP A 34 4.78 -8.39 1.39
N VAL A 35 4.11 -9.39 0.81
CA VAL A 35 3.70 -10.60 1.52
C VAL A 35 4.88 -11.48 1.95
N ASP A 36 6.06 -11.33 1.31
CA ASP A 36 7.28 -12.03 1.73
C ASP A 36 7.87 -11.43 3.02
N LYS A 37 7.49 -10.18 3.33
CA LYS A 37 7.89 -9.42 4.52
C LYS A 37 6.70 -9.13 5.42
N PHE A 38 5.70 -10.01 5.43
CA PHE A 38 4.44 -9.79 6.13
C PHE A 38 4.61 -9.39 7.61
N SER A 39 5.64 -9.91 8.28
CA SER A 39 5.97 -9.57 9.66
C SER A 39 6.40 -8.11 9.91
N GLU A 40 6.75 -7.36 8.86
CA GLU A 40 7.13 -5.95 8.96
C GLU A 40 5.91 -5.02 9.05
N TYR A 41 4.71 -5.54 8.83
CA TYR A 41 3.47 -4.77 8.80
C TYR A 41 2.62 -5.02 10.05
N ARG A 42 1.99 -3.96 10.54
CA ARG A 42 0.94 -4.05 11.56
C ARG A 42 -0.42 -3.83 10.90
N PHE A 43 -1.28 -4.82 11.05
CA PHE A 43 -2.68 -4.79 10.62
C PHE A 43 -3.57 -4.55 11.83
N CYS A 44 -4.40 -3.52 11.76
CA CYS A 44 -5.43 -3.25 12.76
C CYS A 44 -6.79 -3.35 12.08
N ILE A 45 -7.69 -4.16 12.62
CA ILE A 45 -9.06 -4.32 12.13
C ILE A 45 -9.99 -4.07 13.32
N GLY A 46 -10.94 -3.17 13.14
CA GLY A 46 -11.94 -2.86 14.17
C GLY A 46 -13.24 -2.35 13.57
N ASN A 47 -14.17 -1.98 14.45
CA ASN A 47 -15.51 -1.54 14.04
C ASN A 47 -15.52 -0.24 13.22
N SER A 48 -14.41 0.49 13.20
CA SER A 48 -14.27 1.77 12.47
C SER A 48 -13.49 1.65 11.16
N GLY A 49 -13.18 0.41 10.73
CA GLY A 49 -12.43 0.12 9.51
C GLY A 49 -11.13 -0.63 9.79
N TRP A 50 -10.18 -0.50 8.86
CA TRP A 50 -8.87 -1.13 8.96
C TRP A 50 -7.76 -0.10 8.74
N SER A 51 -6.59 -0.40 9.30
CA SER A 51 -5.35 0.29 8.98
C SER A 51 -4.20 -0.69 8.82
N ILE A 52 -3.26 -0.32 7.95
CA ILE A 52 -2.01 -1.04 7.71
C ILE A 52 -0.89 -0.04 7.88
N SER A 53 0.12 -0.42 8.65
CA SER A 53 1.28 0.43 8.92
C SER A 53 2.56 -0.36 8.81
N ASP A 54 3.58 0.26 8.23
CA ASP A 54 4.98 -0.19 8.28
C ASP A 54 5.80 0.81 9.14
N LYS A 55 7.12 0.72 9.09
CA LYS A 55 8.02 1.64 9.82
C LYS A 55 8.01 3.09 9.31
N TYR A 56 7.46 3.34 8.11
CA TYR A 56 7.54 4.63 7.43
C TYR A 56 6.20 5.34 7.33
N SER A 57 5.12 4.59 7.12
CA SER A 57 3.83 5.15 6.76
C SER A 57 2.66 4.29 7.22
N THR A 58 1.48 4.89 7.19
CA THR A 58 0.21 4.24 7.54
C THR A 58 -0.84 4.58 6.50
N ILE A 59 -1.68 3.60 6.21
CA ILE A 59 -2.88 3.73 5.39
C ILE A 59 -4.10 3.23 6.15
N ASP A 60 -5.26 3.74 5.78
CA ASP A 60 -6.54 3.32 6.35
C ASP A 60 -7.62 3.20 5.28
N SER A 61 -8.72 2.57 5.66
CA SER A 61 -9.86 2.31 4.78
C SER A 61 -10.58 3.57 4.28
N LYS A 62 -10.29 4.77 4.81
CA LYS A 62 -10.94 6.02 4.43
C LYS A 62 -10.13 6.84 3.42
N SER A 63 -8.81 6.66 3.42
CA SER A 63 -7.86 7.43 2.60
C SER A 63 -7.41 6.71 1.32
N ILE A 64 -7.75 5.44 1.15
CA ILE A 64 -7.37 4.64 -0.02
C ILE A 64 -8.37 4.80 -1.17
N TYR A 65 -7.84 5.04 -2.37
CA TYR A 65 -8.62 5.14 -3.61
C TYR A 65 -8.98 3.77 -4.19
N SER A 66 -8.05 2.81 -4.14
CA SER A 66 -8.24 1.45 -4.66
C SER A 66 -7.23 0.46 -4.07
N ILE A 67 -7.54 -0.83 -4.20
CA ILE A 67 -6.75 -1.96 -3.70
C ILE A 67 -6.52 -2.93 -4.87
N TYR A 68 -5.25 -3.34 -5.08
CA TYR A 68 -4.84 -4.30 -6.11
C TYR A 68 -3.98 -5.41 -5.53
#